data_AF-A0A9N9RAX1-F1
#
_entry.id   AF-A0A9N9RAX1-F1
#
_cell.length_a   1.000
_cell.length_b   1.000
_cell.length_c   1.000
_cell.angle_alpha   90.00
_cell.angle_beta   90.00
_cell.angle_gamma   90.00
#
_symmetry.space_group_name_H-M   'P 1'
#
loop_
_entity.id
_entity.type
_entity.pdbx_description
1 polymer ?
#
loop_
_entity_poly.entity_id
_entity_poly.type
_entity_poly.pdbx_seq_one_letter_code
_entity_poly.pdbx_strand_id
1 'polypeptide(L)'
;MRGEEYVGYRKPKGCKAIQDQVRTAKMMGPPCTSSFCQKSKLRGCQRFEEETRKSKHDKFWKTMNWDQRRVYVAGLVTRSAHSRYTKSASETSRREGTFHYYLPIESDMKVQVCKEMFLSTLSLCSTAVQSWVKRAEFATVPSQSVQNEEPTVSRFTFDKEYNKKNLAFYVLKKDMCDTCASYQTGNYDEHTFQLHILKKNRARQEKEADKKLAVSGKLILVTMDLEAVKVCLVYSLLHSKFYIETSK
;
A
#
# COMPACT_ATOMS: atom_id res chain seq x y z
N MET A 1 0.06 7.19 19.90
CA MET A 1 1.35 7.32 20.64
C MET A 1 1.71 8.79 20.77
N ARG A 2 1.87 9.31 22.00
CA ARG A 2 2.13 10.74 22.29
C ARG A 2 3.60 11.17 22.22
N GLY A 3 4.49 10.28 21.76
CA GLY A 3 5.94 10.54 21.75
C GLY A 3 6.61 10.31 23.10
N GLU A 4 5.87 9.87 24.11
CA GLU A 4 6.37 9.48 25.42
C GLU A 4 7.03 8.09 25.38
N GLU A 5 7.73 7.73 26.45
CA GLU A 5 8.26 6.39 26.65
C GLU A 5 7.13 5.35 26.68
N TYR A 6 7.34 4.20 26.03
CA TYR A 6 6.37 3.11 26.05
C TYR A 6 7.05 1.75 25.91
N VAL A 7 6.39 0.70 26.40
CA VAL A 7 6.83 -0.68 26.21
C VAL A 7 6.32 -1.20 24.87
N GLY A 8 7.25 -1.37 23.93
CA GLY A 8 7.01 -1.89 22.60
C GLY A 8 7.18 -3.41 22.50
N TYR A 9 6.86 -3.94 21.32
CA TYR A 9 6.94 -5.37 21.01
C TYR A 9 8.25 -5.73 20.31
N ARG A 10 8.79 -6.90 20.65
CA ARG A 10 9.83 -7.59 19.87
C ARG A 10 9.35 -8.98 19.45
N LYS A 11 9.83 -9.47 18.30
CA LYS A 11 9.51 -10.81 17.78
C LYS A 11 10.78 -11.64 17.63
N PRO A 12 11.17 -12.44 18.64
CA PRO A 12 12.28 -13.37 18.52
C PRO A 12 12.00 -14.45 17.46
N LYS A 13 13.04 -14.97 16.80
CA LYS A 13 12.88 -16.02 15.80
C LYS A 13 12.20 -17.24 16.44
N GLY A 14 11.11 -17.71 15.83
CA GLY A 14 10.35 -18.89 16.29
C GLY A 14 9.42 -18.65 17.48
N CYS A 15 9.39 -17.45 18.08
CA CYS A 15 8.58 -17.16 19.26
C CYS A 15 7.40 -16.21 18.95
N LYS A 16 6.40 -16.21 19.83
CA LYS A 16 5.34 -15.19 19.86
C LYS A 16 5.93 -13.81 20.16
N ALA A 17 5.25 -12.75 19.75
CA ALA A 17 5.67 -11.39 20.06
C ALA A 17 5.61 -11.13 21.57
N ILE A 18 6.65 -10.52 22.12
CA ILE A 18 6.78 -10.19 23.54
C ILE A 18 6.79 -8.67 23.67
N GLN A 19 6.01 -8.12 24.60
CA GLN A 19 5.94 -6.69 24.88
C GLN A 19 6.86 -6.33 26.06
N ASP A 20 8.16 -6.36 25.83
CA ASP A 20 9.22 -6.15 26.84
C ASP A 20 10.19 -5.03 26.47
N GLN A 21 10.08 -4.45 25.27
CA GLN A 21 11.09 -3.54 24.76
C GLN A 21 10.75 -2.09 25.09
N VAL A 22 11.41 -1.50 26.09
CA VAL A 22 11.28 -0.08 26.40
C VAL A 22 11.74 0.76 25.22
N ARG A 23 10.87 1.65 24.74
CA ARG A 23 11.13 2.62 23.67
C ARG A 23 11.17 4.00 24.30
N THR A 24 12.34 4.64 24.22
CA THR A 24 12.56 5.96 24.78
C THR A 24 11.62 7.01 24.19
N ALA A 25 11.34 8.04 24.98
CA ALA A 25 10.62 9.21 24.52
C ALA A 25 11.29 9.86 23.29
N LYS A 26 10.47 10.49 22.46
CA LYS A 26 10.91 11.26 21.30
C LYS A 26 11.41 12.61 21.77
N MET A 27 12.74 12.77 21.78
CA MET A 27 13.39 14.02 22.11
C MET A 27 13.85 14.74 20.85
N MET A 28 13.71 16.07 20.84
CA MET A 28 14.18 16.91 19.74
C MET A 28 15.72 16.83 19.62
N GLY A 29 16.22 16.71 18.40
CA GLY A 29 17.65 16.69 18.12
C GLY A 29 18.28 18.10 18.02
N PRO A 30 19.61 18.19 17.82
CA PRO A 30 20.27 19.48 17.65
C PRO A 30 19.81 20.22 16.39
N PRO A 31 19.90 21.56 16.36
CA PRO A 31 19.61 22.35 15.16
C PRO A 31 20.67 22.11 14.09
N CYS A 32 20.39 22.54 12.86
CA CYS A 32 21.38 22.53 11.79
C CYS A 32 22.51 23.53 12.08
N THR A 33 23.75 23.03 12.08
CA THR A 33 24.98 23.83 12.26
C THR A 33 25.76 24.02 10.95
N SER A 34 25.23 23.55 9.83
CA SER A 34 25.93 23.61 8.54
C SER A 34 26.14 25.05 8.05
N SER A 35 27.40 25.45 7.87
CA SER A 35 27.80 26.76 7.32
C SER A 35 27.18 27.05 5.95
N PHE A 36 26.96 26.02 5.13
CA PHE A 36 26.23 26.13 3.87
C PHE A 36 24.78 26.59 4.09
N CYS A 37 24.09 26.00 5.05
CA CYS A 37 22.70 26.37 5.35
C CYS A 37 22.61 27.77 5.97
N GLN A 38 23.63 28.22 6.69
CA GLN A 38 23.70 29.58 7.23
C GLN A 38 23.81 30.64 6.13
N LYS A 39 24.54 30.34 5.04
CA LYS A 39 24.75 31.26 3.91
C LYS A 39 23.71 31.10 2.79
N SER A 40 22.85 30.08 2.88
CA SER A 40 21.93 29.72 1.80
C SER A 40 20.74 30.68 1.73
N LYS A 41 20.50 31.24 0.55
CA LYS A 41 19.23 31.94 0.24
C LYS A 41 18.05 30.98 0.03
N LEU A 42 18.34 29.72 -0.28
CA LEU A 42 17.33 28.71 -0.60
C LEU A 42 16.78 28.04 0.68
N ARG A 43 17.64 27.74 1.65
CA ARG A 43 17.26 27.02 2.87
C ARG A 43 17.26 27.97 4.08
N GLY A 44 16.10 28.21 4.66
CA GLY A 44 15.94 29.06 5.83
C GLY A 44 16.08 28.31 7.16
N CYS A 45 17.15 27.53 7.35
CA CYS A 45 17.33 26.75 8.58
C CYS A 45 17.46 27.64 9.83
N GLN A 46 18.10 28.79 9.71
CA GLN A 46 18.29 29.74 10.81
C GLN A 46 16.99 30.41 11.28
N ARG A 47 15.90 30.35 10.49
CA ARG A 47 14.61 30.94 10.87
C ARG A 47 13.89 30.13 11.97
N PHE A 48 14.41 28.96 12.31
CA PHE A 48 13.83 28.05 13.30
C PHE A 48 14.66 28.04 14.57
N GLU A 49 14.31 28.96 15.48
CA GLU A 49 14.85 28.98 16.84
C GLU A 49 14.33 27.80 17.68
N GLU A 50 15.02 27.52 18.78
CA GLU A 50 14.76 26.36 19.65
C GLU A 50 13.30 26.30 20.13
N GLU A 51 12.72 27.45 20.49
CA GLU A 51 11.32 27.55 20.95
C GLU A 51 10.32 27.23 19.83
N THR A 52 10.55 27.77 18.63
CA THR A 52 9.71 27.47 17.46
C THR A 52 9.78 25.98 17.13
N ARG A 53 10.98 25.40 17.14
CA ARG A 53 11.20 23.96 16.90
C ARG A 53 10.47 23.12 17.93
N LYS A 54 10.55 23.48 19.21
CA LYS A 54 9.84 22.82 20.31
C LYS A 54 8.33 22.87 20.11
N SER A 55 7.76 24.02 19.75
CA SER A 55 6.33 24.16 19.44
C SER A 55 5.90 23.23 18.30
N LYS A 56 6.69 23.15 17.21
CA LYS A 56 6.38 22.22 16.11
C LYS A 56 6.48 20.76 16.56
N HIS A 57 7.49 20.42 17.36
CA HIS A 57 7.69 19.08 17.90
C HIS A 57 6.52 18.66 18.80
N ASP A 58 6.13 19.52 19.73
CA ASP A 58 5.03 19.29 20.67
C ASP A 58 3.70 19.15 19.92
N LYS A 59 3.41 20.05 18.97
CA LYS A 59 2.21 19.92 18.12
C LYS A 59 2.19 18.57 17.38
N PHE A 60 3.33 18.15 16.84
CA PHE A 60 3.43 16.89 16.09
C PHE A 60 3.21 15.65 16.98
N TRP A 61 3.82 15.59 18.17
CA TRP A 61 3.75 14.40 19.04
C TRP A 61 2.58 14.41 20.04
N LYS A 62 2.16 15.57 20.54
CA LYS A 62 1.09 15.67 21.54
C LYS A 62 -0.29 15.88 20.93
N THR A 63 -0.39 16.66 19.85
CA THR A 63 -1.69 17.01 19.24
C THR A 63 -2.13 16.03 18.15
N MET A 64 -1.21 15.61 17.27
CA MET A 64 -1.58 14.77 16.12
C MET A 64 -1.58 13.27 16.44
N ASN A 65 -2.51 12.53 15.83
CA ASN A 65 -2.49 11.07 15.83
C ASN A 65 -1.51 10.51 14.76
N TRP A 66 -1.35 9.19 14.70
CA TRP A 66 -0.34 8.57 13.83
C TRP A 66 -0.60 8.80 12.33
N ASP A 67 -1.86 8.75 11.89
CA ASP A 67 -2.19 8.93 10.48
C ASP A 67 -2.13 10.40 10.06
N GLN A 68 -2.58 11.30 10.93
CA GLN A 68 -2.41 12.75 10.76
C GLN A 68 -0.93 13.12 10.61
N ARG A 69 -0.03 12.51 11.40
CA ARG A 69 1.42 12.72 11.26
C ARG A 69 1.96 12.30 9.90
N ARG A 70 1.47 11.18 9.37
CA ARG A 70 1.89 10.67 8.06
C ARG A 70 1.48 11.62 6.94
N VAL A 71 0.23 12.08 6.97
CA VAL A 71 -0.29 13.09 6.02
C VAL A 71 0.48 14.42 6.17
N TYR A 72 0.68 14.86 7.41
CA TYR A 72 1.43 16.08 7.72
C TYR A 72 2.86 16.05 7.15
N VAL A 73 3.60 14.96 7.38
CA VAL A 73 4.95 14.79 6.82
C VAL A 73 4.92 14.71 5.29
N ALA A 74 3.94 14.03 4.71
CA ALA A 74 3.80 13.96 3.25
C ALA A 74 3.58 15.35 2.63
N GLY A 75 2.82 16.25 3.26
CA GLY A 75 2.63 17.63 2.79
C GLY A 75 3.86 18.54 2.93
N LEU A 76 4.81 18.16 3.80
CA LEU A 76 6.05 18.90 4.08
C LEU A 76 7.26 18.41 3.29
N VAL A 77 7.13 17.37 2.47
CA VAL A 77 8.23 16.81 1.69
C VAL A 77 7.83 16.73 0.22
N THR A 78 8.62 17.34 -0.66
CA THR A 78 8.43 17.23 -2.11
C THR A 78 9.54 16.40 -2.73
N ARG A 79 9.22 15.63 -3.77
CA ARG A 79 10.18 14.87 -4.56
C ARG A 79 10.42 15.57 -5.89
N SER A 80 11.66 15.92 -6.19
CA SER A 80 12.05 16.33 -7.54
C SER A 80 12.37 15.12 -8.40
N ALA A 81 11.86 15.12 -9.62
CA ALA A 81 12.23 14.17 -10.66
C ALA A 81 13.70 14.35 -11.03
N HIS A 82 14.31 13.28 -11.55
CA HIS A 82 15.71 13.31 -11.94
C HIS A 82 15.90 14.21 -13.17
N SER A 83 16.66 15.30 -13.03
CA SER A 83 16.84 16.29 -14.11
C SER A 83 17.71 15.78 -15.27
N ARG A 84 18.60 14.80 -15.04
CA ARG A 84 19.52 14.27 -16.06
C ARG A 84 19.82 12.79 -15.83
N TYR A 85 19.44 11.90 -16.75
CA TYR A 85 19.91 10.52 -16.72
C TYR A 85 21.39 10.48 -17.12
N THR A 86 22.26 10.06 -16.20
CA THR A 86 23.70 9.90 -16.44
C THR A 86 24.09 8.47 -16.85
N LYS A 87 23.10 7.56 -16.92
CA LYS A 87 23.28 6.14 -17.24
C LYS A 87 22.51 5.78 -18.51
N SER A 88 23.01 4.79 -19.26
CA SER A 88 22.35 4.21 -20.43
C SER A 88 20.96 3.68 -20.08
N ALA A 89 20.06 3.62 -21.05
CA ALA A 89 18.67 3.15 -20.90
C ALA A 89 18.53 1.74 -20.26
N SER A 90 19.62 0.96 -20.21
CA SER A 90 19.72 -0.37 -19.61
C SER A 90 19.93 -0.40 -18.08
N GLU A 91 20.41 0.70 -17.46
CA GLU A 91 20.68 0.73 -16.02
C GLU A 91 19.71 1.67 -15.29
N THR A 92 18.70 1.07 -14.64
CA THR A 92 17.77 1.82 -13.80
C THR A 92 18.47 2.33 -12.52
N SER A 93 18.38 3.63 -12.27
CA SER A 93 18.85 4.21 -11.01
C SER A 93 18.01 3.69 -9.85
N ARG A 94 18.65 3.12 -8.81
CA ARG A 94 17.98 2.78 -7.54
C ARG A 94 17.39 4.01 -6.84
N ARG A 95 17.85 5.22 -7.18
CA ARG A 95 17.37 6.48 -6.62
C ARG A 95 16.28 7.06 -7.51
N GLU A 96 15.05 7.03 -7.00
CA GLU A 96 13.82 7.52 -7.66
C GLU A 96 13.70 9.06 -7.67
N GLY A 97 14.60 9.79 -7.01
CA GLY A 97 14.58 11.26 -6.98
C GLY A 97 15.31 11.86 -5.78
N THR A 98 15.13 13.18 -5.59
CA THR A 98 15.64 13.91 -4.43
C THR A 98 14.49 14.49 -3.62
N PHE A 99 14.53 14.29 -2.31
CA PHE A 99 13.57 14.89 -1.39
C PHE A 99 14.00 16.28 -0.95
N HIS A 100 13.06 17.21 -0.97
CA HIS A 100 13.18 18.55 -0.42
C HIS A 100 12.25 18.65 0.80
N TYR A 101 12.79 19.15 1.92
CA TYR A 101 12.12 19.17 3.21
C TYR A 101 11.71 20.58 3.57
N TYR A 102 10.51 20.75 4.11
CA TYR A 102 9.94 22.04 4.49
C TYR A 102 9.43 22.01 5.92
N LEU A 103 9.55 23.12 6.65
CA LEU A 103 8.91 23.31 7.96
C LEU A 103 8.00 24.54 7.91
N PRO A 104 6.83 24.51 8.58
CA PRO A 104 5.92 25.64 8.60
C PRO A 104 6.44 26.75 9.53
N ILE A 105 6.34 28.01 9.13
CA ILE A 105 6.69 29.16 9.98
C ILE A 105 5.41 29.70 10.63
N GLU A 106 4.52 30.30 9.85
CA GLU A 106 3.26 30.93 10.27
C GLU A 106 2.17 30.65 9.23
N SER A 107 0.89 30.72 9.65
CA SER A 107 -0.35 30.61 8.86
C SER A 107 -0.19 30.21 7.39
N ASP A 108 0.09 28.92 7.18
CA ASP A 108 0.18 28.21 5.89
C ASP A 108 1.44 28.44 5.02
N MET A 109 2.40 29.23 5.49
CA MET A 109 3.72 29.34 4.85
C MET A 109 4.69 28.26 5.35
N LYS A 110 5.43 27.65 4.41
CA LYS A 110 6.49 26.68 4.68
C LYS A 110 7.82 27.09 4.08
N VAL A 111 8.90 26.89 4.82
CA VAL A 111 10.27 27.23 4.41
C VAL A 111 11.08 25.97 4.24
N GLN A 112 11.87 25.93 3.16
CA GLN A 112 12.75 24.81 2.90
C GLN A 112 13.88 24.76 3.94
N VAL A 113 14.13 23.57 4.48
CA VAL A 113 15.20 23.30 5.43
C VAL A 113 16.05 22.13 4.95
N CYS A 114 17.21 21.93 5.56
CA CYS A 114 18.01 20.74 5.30
C CYS A 114 17.35 19.49 5.90
N LYS A 115 17.75 18.31 5.41
CA LYS A 115 17.28 17.01 5.90
C LYS A 115 17.47 16.88 7.41
N GLU A 116 18.66 17.24 7.91
CA GLU A 116 18.99 17.13 9.33
C GLU A 116 18.08 18.00 10.20
N MET A 117 17.88 19.28 9.84
CA MET A 117 16.98 20.17 10.58
C MET A 117 15.57 19.61 10.68
N PHE A 118 15.05 19.08 9.57
CA PHE A 118 13.71 18.48 9.54
C PHE A 118 13.61 17.25 10.44
N LEU A 119 14.56 16.31 10.31
CA LEU A 119 14.56 15.06 11.07
C LEU A 119 14.81 15.29 12.56
N SER A 120 15.73 16.19 12.92
CA SER A 120 16.00 16.57 14.30
C SER A 120 14.80 17.26 14.96
N THR A 121 14.10 18.14 14.24
CA THR A 121 12.94 18.87 14.79
C THR A 121 11.76 17.94 15.04
N LEU A 122 11.44 17.02 14.13
CA LEU A 122 10.32 16.08 14.28
C LEU A 122 10.70 14.77 15.00
N SER A 123 11.98 14.54 15.29
CA SER A 123 12.53 13.32 15.87
C SER A 123 12.16 12.05 15.08
N LEU A 124 12.30 12.14 13.76
CA LEU A 124 12.02 11.08 12.80
C LEU A 124 13.32 10.54 12.21
N CYS A 125 13.31 9.26 11.84
CA CYS A 125 14.38 8.68 11.04
C CYS A 125 14.11 8.88 9.54
N SER A 126 15.17 8.95 8.73
CA SER A 126 15.00 9.21 7.29
C SER A 126 14.21 8.12 6.58
N THR A 127 14.35 6.87 7.00
CA THR A 127 13.64 5.73 6.42
C THR A 127 12.13 5.82 6.66
N ALA A 128 11.70 6.28 7.85
CA ALA A 128 10.28 6.51 8.13
C ALA A 128 9.70 7.56 7.18
N VAL A 129 10.35 8.72 7.07
CA VAL A 129 9.90 9.80 6.17
C VAL A 129 9.80 9.32 4.73
N GLN A 130 10.84 8.65 4.22
CA GLN A 130 10.84 8.10 2.87
C GLN A 130 9.68 7.12 2.64
N SER A 131 9.43 6.21 3.60
CA SER A 131 8.34 5.25 3.50
C SER A 131 6.96 5.91 3.50
N TRP A 132 6.79 6.98 4.28
CA TRP A 132 5.51 7.68 4.38
C TRP A 132 5.19 8.48 3.12
N VAL A 133 6.20 9.19 2.58
CA VAL A 133 6.05 9.96 1.33
C VAL A 133 5.76 9.03 0.17
N LYS A 134 6.54 7.94 0.00
CA LYS A 134 6.27 6.95 -1.06
C LYS A 134 4.87 6.38 -0.95
N ARG A 135 4.43 5.99 0.25
CA ARG A 135 3.07 5.46 0.45
C ARG A 135 1.97 6.48 0.14
N ALA A 136 2.21 7.77 0.38
CA ALA A 136 1.25 8.82 0.06
C ALA A 136 1.11 9.03 -1.46
N GLU A 137 2.18 8.87 -2.23
CA GLU A 137 2.14 8.98 -3.70
C GLU A 137 1.33 7.85 -4.37
N PHE A 138 1.32 6.66 -3.78
CA PHE A 138 0.60 5.49 -4.31
C PHE A 138 -0.73 5.20 -3.60
N ALA A 139 -1.08 5.97 -2.57
CA ALA A 139 -2.33 5.77 -1.85
C ALA A 139 -3.51 6.34 -2.66
N THR A 140 -4.40 5.47 -3.10
CA THR A 140 -5.82 5.84 -3.22
C THR A 140 -6.28 6.38 -1.86
N VAL A 141 -7.07 7.46 -1.91
CA VAL A 141 -7.55 8.28 -0.79
C VAL A 141 -7.70 7.47 0.51
N PRO A 142 -7.15 7.92 1.66
CA PRO A 142 -7.44 7.29 2.93
C PRO A 142 -8.95 7.33 3.14
N SER A 143 -9.57 6.18 3.41
CA SER A 143 -10.91 6.13 3.98
C SER A 143 -10.96 7.13 5.12
N GLN A 144 -11.80 8.15 4.98
CA GLN A 144 -12.08 9.08 6.07
C GLN A 144 -12.52 8.22 7.25
N SER A 145 -11.78 8.31 8.36
CA SER A 145 -12.22 7.76 9.63
C SER A 145 -13.47 8.53 10.03
N VAL A 146 -14.64 7.96 9.73
CA VAL A 146 -15.91 8.44 10.24
C VAL A 146 -15.78 8.43 11.76
N GLN A 147 -15.97 9.60 12.39
CA GLN A 147 -15.99 9.75 13.84
C GLN A 147 -17.28 9.15 14.43
N ASN A 148 -17.50 7.86 14.21
CA ASN A 148 -18.55 7.15 14.93
C ASN A 148 -17.92 6.58 16.19
N GLU A 149 -18.47 6.95 17.35
CA GLU A 149 -18.09 6.46 18.69
C GLU A 149 -18.36 4.96 18.91
N GLU A 150 -18.65 4.21 17.85
CA GLU A 150 -18.77 2.77 17.96
C GLU A 150 -17.40 2.12 18.19
N PRO A 151 -17.28 1.20 19.16
CA PRO A 151 -16.02 0.55 19.45
C PRO A 151 -15.55 -0.20 18.20
N THR A 152 -14.42 0.23 17.63
CA THR A 152 -13.80 -0.50 16.52
C THR A 152 -13.40 -1.88 17.01
N VAL A 153 -14.04 -2.91 16.46
CA VAL A 153 -13.80 -4.30 16.84
C VAL A 153 -12.74 -4.89 15.92
N SER A 154 -11.80 -5.66 16.48
CA SER A 154 -10.75 -6.31 15.69
C SER A 154 -11.34 -7.30 14.68
N ARG A 155 -10.67 -7.49 13.53
CA ARG A 155 -11.08 -8.50 12.53
C ARG A 155 -11.26 -9.89 13.14
N PHE A 156 -10.38 -10.25 14.07
CA PHE A 156 -10.45 -11.51 14.80
C PHE A 156 -11.76 -11.65 15.59
N THR A 157 -12.16 -10.61 16.32
CA THR A 157 -13.41 -10.60 17.09
C THR A 157 -14.62 -10.62 16.17
N PHE A 158 -14.57 -9.93 15.03
CA PHE A 158 -15.61 -10.04 13.98
C PHE A 158 -15.74 -11.47 13.47
N ASP A 159 -14.64 -12.11 13.05
CA ASP A 159 -14.67 -13.49 12.52
C ASP A 159 -15.16 -14.47 13.58
N LYS A 160 -14.78 -14.28 14.85
CA LYS A 160 -15.27 -15.10 15.97
C LYS A 160 -16.78 -15.00 16.14
N GLU A 161 -17.33 -13.79 16.19
CA GLU A 161 -18.78 -13.60 16.36
C GLU A 161 -19.57 -13.99 15.10
N TYR A 162 -19.01 -13.75 13.91
CA TYR A 162 -19.57 -14.18 12.62
C TYR A 162 -19.74 -15.70 12.56
N ASN A 163 -18.68 -16.44 12.90
CA ASN A 163 -18.72 -17.91 12.96
C ASN A 163 -19.65 -18.41 14.08
N LYS A 164 -19.63 -17.76 15.25
CA LYS A 164 -20.51 -18.11 16.39
C LYS A 164 -21.98 -17.94 16.04
N LYS A 165 -22.33 -16.90 15.29
CA LYS A 165 -23.70 -16.65 14.82
C LYS A 165 -24.08 -17.49 13.60
N ASN A 166 -23.19 -18.37 13.12
CA ASN A 166 -23.34 -19.17 11.91
C ASN A 166 -23.79 -18.33 10.71
N LEU A 167 -23.27 -17.11 10.61
CA LEU A 167 -23.58 -16.21 9.52
C LEU A 167 -22.76 -16.67 8.31
N ALA A 168 -23.41 -16.78 7.18
CA ALA A 168 -22.77 -16.87 5.88
C ALA A 168 -23.21 -15.65 5.07
N PHE A 169 -22.27 -14.95 4.43
CA PHE A 169 -22.66 -14.06 3.34
C PHE A 169 -23.41 -14.90 2.31
N TYR A 170 -24.59 -14.45 1.89
CA TYR A 170 -25.29 -15.03 0.75
C TYR A 170 -24.34 -14.97 -0.44
N VAL A 171 -23.75 -16.11 -0.79
CA VAL A 171 -22.83 -16.23 -1.91
C VAL A 171 -23.70 -16.09 -3.16
N LEU A 172 -23.72 -14.92 -3.78
CA LEU A 172 -24.18 -14.80 -5.16
C LEU A 172 -23.44 -15.88 -5.95
N LYS A 173 -24.18 -16.88 -6.45
CA LYS A 173 -23.70 -18.14 -7.03
C LYS A 173 -22.50 -17.91 -7.95
N LYS A 174 -21.29 -18.01 -7.41
CA LYS A 174 -20.04 -17.55 -8.08
C LYS A 174 -19.55 -18.49 -9.20
N ASP A 175 -20.35 -19.50 -9.59
CA ASP A 175 -19.93 -20.55 -10.51
C ASP A 175 -21.01 -20.97 -11.53
N MET A 176 -22.09 -20.19 -11.64
CA MET A 176 -23.20 -20.51 -12.55
C MET A 176 -23.18 -19.57 -13.74
N CYS A 177 -22.91 -20.10 -14.94
CA CYS A 177 -23.08 -19.34 -16.16
C CYS A 177 -24.57 -19.08 -16.43
N ASP A 178 -24.85 -18.08 -17.26
CA ASP A 178 -26.21 -17.66 -17.61
C ASP A 178 -27.06 -18.83 -18.12
N THR A 179 -26.47 -19.76 -18.89
CA THR A 179 -27.14 -20.98 -19.38
C THR A 179 -27.60 -21.89 -18.25
N CYS A 180 -26.73 -22.16 -17.27
CA CYS A 180 -27.08 -22.97 -16.09
C CYS A 180 -28.13 -22.29 -15.22
N ALA A 181 -28.06 -20.97 -15.07
CA ALA A 181 -29.05 -20.21 -14.31
C ALA A 181 -30.42 -20.21 -15.01
N SER A 182 -30.44 -20.04 -16.34
CA SER A 182 -31.65 -20.00 -17.15
C SER A 182 -32.38 -21.35 -17.14
N TYR A 183 -31.65 -22.46 -17.26
CA TYR A 183 -32.22 -23.80 -17.18
C TYR A 183 -32.83 -24.10 -15.79
N GLN A 184 -32.16 -23.70 -14.69
CA GLN A 184 -32.72 -23.84 -13.34
C GLN A 184 -34.04 -23.07 -13.13
N THR A 185 -34.26 -21.99 -13.89
CA THR A 185 -35.52 -21.22 -13.83
C THR A 185 -36.60 -21.75 -14.78
N GLY A 186 -36.36 -22.86 -15.47
CA GLY A 186 -37.31 -23.48 -16.40
C GLY A 186 -37.39 -22.79 -17.77
N ASN A 187 -36.52 -21.82 -18.05
CA ASN A 187 -36.57 -21.00 -19.26
C ASN A 187 -35.56 -21.46 -20.34
N TYR A 188 -35.18 -22.74 -20.35
CA TYR A 188 -34.17 -23.23 -21.28
C TYR A 188 -34.44 -24.67 -21.72
N ASP A 189 -34.13 -24.95 -22.97
CA ASP A 189 -34.32 -26.25 -23.59
C ASP A 189 -33.38 -27.33 -23.01
N GLU A 190 -33.94 -28.49 -22.69
CA GLU A 190 -33.23 -29.63 -22.08
C GLU A 190 -32.08 -30.12 -22.96
N HIS A 191 -32.36 -30.32 -24.25
CA HIS A 191 -31.37 -30.88 -25.18
C HIS A 191 -30.16 -29.94 -25.31
N THR A 192 -30.43 -28.64 -25.40
CA THR A 192 -29.39 -27.61 -25.47
C THR A 192 -28.59 -27.51 -24.17
N PHE A 193 -29.24 -27.68 -23.00
CA PHE A 193 -28.55 -27.74 -21.71
C PHE A 193 -27.65 -28.97 -21.58
N GLN A 194 -28.11 -30.15 -22.02
CA GLN A 194 -27.31 -31.37 -22.02
C GLN A 194 -26.05 -31.20 -22.87
N LEU A 195 -26.17 -30.62 -24.07
CA LEU A 195 -25.01 -30.29 -24.91
C LEU A 195 -24.05 -29.31 -24.22
N HIS A 196 -24.56 -28.30 -23.51
CA HIS A 196 -23.75 -27.37 -22.72
C HIS A 196 -22.93 -28.10 -21.64
N ILE A 197 -23.57 -28.99 -20.87
CA ILE A 197 -22.90 -29.77 -19.82
C ILE A 197 -21.84 -30.71 -20.39
N LEU A 198 -22.14 -31.35 -21.52
CA LEU A 198 -21.20 -32.23 -22.24
C LEU A 198 -19.93 -31.47 -22.65
N LYS A 199 -20.09 -30.31 -23.29
CA LYS A 199 -18.96 -29.44 -23.71
C LYS A 199 -18.16 -28.96 -22.50
N LYS A 200 -18.83 -28.55 -21.42
CA LYS A 200 -18.19 -28.10 -20.17
C LYS A 200 -17.34 -29.20 -19.53
N ASN A 201 -17.84 -30.42 -19.49
CA ASN A 201 -17.12 -31.56 -18.93
C ASN A 201 -15.93 -31.96 -19.81
N ARG A 202 -16.09 -31.96 -21.14
CA ARG A 202 -15.00 -32.21 -22.08
C ARG A 202 -13.83 -31.22 -21.89
N ALA A 203 -14.12 -29.92 -21.86
CA ALA A 203 -13.09 -28.89 -21.69
C ALA A 203 -12.34 -29.04 -20.34
N ARG A 204 -13.02 -29.48 -19.27
CA ARG A 204 -12.39 -29.76 -17.97
C ARG A 204 -11.48 -30.99 -18.02
N GLN A 205 -11.88 -32.03 -18.75
CA GLN A 205 -11.07 -33.24 -18.93
C GLN A 205 -9.80 -32.95 -19.73
N GLU A 206 -9.90 -32.20 -20.82
CA GLU A 206 -8.75 -31.78 -21.64
C GLU A 206 -7.77 -30.95 -20.79
N LYS A 207 -8.26 -29.94 -20.04
CA LYS A 207 -7.44 -29.16 -19.11
C LYS A 207 -6.72 -30.03 -18.08
N GLU A 208 -7.37 -31.06 -17.55
CA GLU A 208 -6.77 -31.95 -16.56
C GLU A 208 -5.71 -32.88 -17.18
N ALA A 209 -5.90 -33.31 -18.43
CA ALA A 209 -4.88 -34.01 -19.19
C ALA A 209 -3.66 -33.11 -19.42
N ASP A 210 -3.87 -31.86 -19.83
CA ASP A 210 -2.80 -30.89 -20.06
C ASP A 210 -2.01 -30.59 -18.79
N LYS A 211 -2.68 -30.48 -17.64
CA LYS A 211 -1.98 -30.32 -16.34
C LYS A 211 -1.05 -31.50 -16.06
N LYS A 212 -1.49 -32.73 -16.30
CA LYS A 212 -0.64 -33.92 -16.09
C LYS A 212 0.58 -33.90 -17.01
N LEU A 213 0.38 -33.52 -18.27
CA LEU A 213 1.47 -33.38 -19.24
C LEU A 213 2.44 -32.25 -18.85
N ALA A 214 1.92 -31.14 -18.33
CA ALA A 214 2.73 -30.02 -17.84
C ALA A 214 3.58 -30.41 -16.63
N VAL A 215 3.01 -31.14 -15.67
CA VAL A 215 3.75 -31.67 -14.51
C VAL A 215 4.84 -32.65 -14.95
N SER A 216 4.60 -33.42 -16.01
CA SER A 216 5.62 -34.31 -16.59
C SER A 216 6.68 -33.59 -17.44
N GLY A 217 6.63 -32.25 -17.55
CA GLY A 217 7.60 -31.44 -18.29
C GLY A 217 7.47 -31.53 -19.81
N LYS A 218 6.42 -32.18 -20.34
CA LYS A 218 6.21 -32.36 -21.79
C LYS A 218 5.65 -31.12 -22.47
N LEU A 219 5.00 -30.23 -21.72
CA LEU A 219 4.45 -28.98 -22.23
C LEU A 219 4.48 -27.90 -21.16
N ILE A 220 4.41 -26.63 -21.57
CA ILE A 220 4.26 -25.49 -20.66
C ILE A 220 2.79 -25.07 -20.70
N LEU A 221 2.08 -25.27 -19.59
CA LEU A 221 0.66 -24.90 -19.47
C LEU A 221 0.52 -23.56 -18.74
N VAL A 222 -0.11 -22.59 -19.40
CA VAL A 222 -0.47 -21.29 -18.79
C VAL A 222 -1.98 -21.23 -18.64
N THR A 223 -2.48 -21.26 -17.40
CA THR A 223 -3.91 -21.07 -17.12
C THR A 223 -4.11 -19.68 -16.50
N MET A 224 -4.94 -18.85 -17.14
CA MET A 224 -5.30 -17.53 -16.63
C MET A 224 -6.81 -17.42 -16.43
N ASP A 225 -7.21 -16.73 -15.37
CA ASP A 225 -8.60 -16.32 -15.14
C ASP A 225 -8.87 -15.03 -15.93
N LEU A 226 -9.69 -15.13 -16.98
CA LEU A 226 -10.01 -14.01 -17.87
C LEU A 226 -11.01 -13.01 -17.25
N GLU A 227 -11.74 -13.39 -16.18
CA GLU A 227 -12.56 -12.43 -15.44
C GLU A 227 -11.69 -11.46 -14.62
N ALA A 228 -10.56 -11.94 -14.10
CA ALA A 228 -9.58 -11.08 -13.41
C ALA A 228 -8.88 -10.09 -14.36
N VAL A 229 -8.78 -10.41 -15.66
CA VAL A 229 -8.14 -9.56 -16.68
C VAL A 229 -9.01 -8.35 -17.05
N LYS A 230 -10.35 -8.46 -16.97
CA LYS A 230 -11.27 -7.35 -17.28
C LYS A 230 -11.09 -6.12 -16.37
N VAL A 231 -10.49 -6.28 -15.19
CA VAL A 231 -10.26 -5.18 -14.23
C VAL A 231 -8.97 -4.42 -14.52
N CYS A 232 -8.11 -4.92 -15.42
CA CYS A 232 -6.78 -4.36 -15.68
C CYS A 232 -6.74 -3.60 -17.01
N LEU A 233 -7.00 -2.28 -16.96
CA LEU A 233 -6.96 -1.35 -18.12
C LEU A 233 -5.61 -1.27 -18.86
N VAL A 234 -4.56 -1.93 -18.36
CA VAL A 234 -3.18 -1.83 -18.88
C VAL A 234 -2.91 -2.81 -20.03
N TYR A 235 -3.71 -3.86 -20.22
CA TYR A 235 -3.38 -4.97 -21.14
C TYR A 235 -3.98 -4.86 -22.55
N SER A 236 -4.81 -3.87 -22.85
CA SER A 236 -5.41 -3.68 -24.18
C SER A 236 -4.38 -3.41 -25.30
N LEU A 237 -3.14 -3.05 -24.96
CA LEU A 237 -2.08 -2.73 -25.94
C LEU A 237 -1.14 -3.88 -26.31
N LEU A 238 -1.21 -5.04 -25.64
CA LEU A 238 -0.28 -6.17 -25.86
C LEU A 238 -0.86 -7.36 -26.64
N HIS A 239 -2.12 -7.27 -27.09
CA HIS A 239 -2.86 -8.37 -27.71
C HIS A 239 -2.37 -8.78 -29.12
N SER A 240 -1.33 -8.14 -29.68
CA SER A 240 -0.84 -8.48 -31.03
C SER A 240 0.18 -9.63 -31.09
N LYS A 241 0.55 -10.28 -29.97
CA LYS A 241 1.63 -11.30 -29.97
C LYS A 241 1.36 -12.64 -29.29
N PHE A 242 0.19 -12.90 -28.73
CA PHE A 242 -0.10 -14.21 -28.11
C PHE A 242 -1.11 -15.00 -28.95
N TYR A 243 -0.59 -16.00 -29.66
CA TYR A 243 -1.38 -17.03 -30.34
C TYR A 243 -1.92 -17.99 -29.27
N ILE A 244 -3.25 -18.13 -29.16
CA ILE A 244 -3.90 -19.17 -28.37
C ILE A 244 -4.34 -20.23 -29.38
N GLU A 245 -3.76 -21.43 -29.28
CA GLU A 245 -4.14 -22.56 -30.12
C GLU A 245 -5.51 -23.06 -29.67
N THR A 246 -6.55 -22.68 -30.41
CA THR A 246 -7.89 -23.25 -30.21
C THR A 246 -7.95 -24.59 -30.93
N SER A 247 -8.04 -25.69 -30.18
CA SER A 247 -8.37 -27.00 -30.73
C SER A 247 -9.68 -26.90 -31.50
N LYS A 248 -9.66 -27.34 -32.77
CA LYS A 248 -10.88 -27.66 -33.53
C LYS A 248 -11.56 -28.90 -32.98
#